data_AF-A0A2M8H340-F1
#
_entry.id   AF-A0A2M8H340-F1
#
_cell.length_a   1.000
_cell.length_b   1.000
_cell.length_c   1.000
_cell.angle_alpha   90.00
_cell.angle_beta   90.00
_cell.angle_gamma   90.00
#
_symmetry.space_group_name_H-M   'P 1'
#
loop_
_entity.id
_entity.type
_entity.pdbx_description
1 polymer ?
#
loop_
_entity_poly.entity_id
_entity_poly.type
_entity_poly.pdbx_seq_one_letter_code
_entity_poly.pdbx_strand_id
1 'polypeptide(L)' 'MMGAFITVPIILFMIFVAPLWLLLHYRSKRKSATGLSEEDYAALQRLSEKAESLQQRVGTLERILDAEAPNWRQNYER' A
#
# COMPACT_ATOMS: atom_id res chain seq x y z
N MET A 1 -14.07 12.13 -52.01
CA MET A 1 -14.45 10.75 -51.61
C MET A 1 -13.26 9.83 -51.29
N MET A 2 -12.04 10.33 -51.03
CA MET A 2 -10.88 9.47 -50.69
C MET A 2 -10.62 9.29 -49.19
N GLY A 3 -11.10 10.20 -48.33
CA GLY A 3 -10.88 10.10 -46.88
C GLY A 3 -11.61 8.94 -46.21
N ALA A 4 -12.78 8.56 -46.72
CA ALA A 4 -13.61 7.50 -46.13
C ALA A 4 -12.90 6.14 -46.09
N PHE A 5 -12.08 5.81 -47.09
CA PHE A 5 -11.35 4.54 -47.15
C PHE A 5 -10.28 4.38 -46.07
N ILE A 6 -9.72 5.50 -45.58
CA ILE A 6 -8.73 5.49 -44.49
C ILE A 6 -9.43 5.58 -43.14
N THR A 7 -10.53 6.33 -43.04
CA THR A 7 -11.26 6.54 -41.79
C THR A 7 -11.96 5.26 -41.30
N VAL A 8 -12.54 4.46 -42.19
CA VAL A 8 -13.26 3.23 -41.82
C VAL A 8 -12.39 2.21 -41.06
N PRO A 9 -11.19 1.81 -41.54
CA PRO A 9 -10.34 0.88 -40.81
C PRO A 9 -9.82 1.46 -39.49
N ILE A 10 -9.56 2.78 -39.42
CA ILE A 10 -9.13 3.45 -38.18
C ILE A 10 -10.23 3.39 -37.11
N ILE A 11 -11.49 3.65 -37.49
CA ILE A 11 -12.63 3.57 -36.57
C ILE A 11 -12.81 2.15 -36.04
N LEU A 12 -12.75 1.14 -36.91
CA LEU A 12 -12.83 -0.26 -36.50
C LEU A 12 -11.70 -0.62 -35.52
N PHE A 13 -10.47 -0.22 -35.82
CA PHE A 13 -9.35 -0.41 -34.90
C PHE A 13 -9.58 0.27 -33.55
N MET A 14 -10.10 1.50 -33.55
CA MET A 14 -10.39 2.25 -32.33
C MET A 14 -11.51 1.59 -31.49
N ILE A 15 -12.49 0.94 -32.14
CA ILE A 15 -13.54 0.16 -31.47
C ILE A 15 -12.95 -1.05 -30.73
N PHE A 16 -11.82 -1.62 -31.16
CA PHE A 16 -11.16 -2.69 -30.41
C PHE A 16 -10.20 -2.16 -29.34
N VAL A 17 -9.40 -1.14 -29.69
CA VAL A 17 -8.36 -0.62 -28.81
C VAL A 17 -8.93 0.21 -27.66
N ALA A 18 -9.93 1.06 -27.90
CA ALA A 18 -10.48 1.92 -26.87
C ALA A 18 -11.17 1.14 -25.73
N PRO A 19 -11.98 0.10 -25.98
CA PRO A 19 -12.52 -0.74 -24.90
C PRO A 19 -11.44 -1.53 -24.16
N LEU A 20 -10.42 -2.02 -24.87
CA LEU A 20 -9.31 -2.74 -24.25
C LEU A 20 -8.50 -1.81 -23.32
N TRP A 21 -8.30 -0.56 -23.74
CA TRP A 21 -7.68 0.48 -22.91
C TRP A 21 -8.56 0.86 -21.71
N LEU A 22 -9.87 1.04 -21.90
CA LEU A 22 -10.83 1.28 -20.82
C LEU A 22 -10.80 0.15 -19.78
N LEU A 23 -10.77 -1.11 -20.21
CA LEU A 23 -10.65 -2.25 -19.32
C LEU A 23 -9.33 -2.22 -18.52
N LEU A 24 -8.21 -1.90 -19.15
CA LEU A 24 -6.91 -1.77 -18.47
C LEU A 24 -6.88 -0.59 -17.49
N HIS A 25 -7.38 0.57 -17.91
CA HIS A 25 -7.46 1.77 -17.07
C HIS A 25 -8.36 1.53 -15.85
N TYR A 26 -9.52 0.91 -16.07
CA TYR A 26 -10.46 0.63 -15.00
C TYR A 26 -10.02 -0.54 -14.12
N ARG A 27 -9.31 -1.55 -14.64
CA ARG A 27 -8.67 -2.60 -13.82
C ARG A 27 -7.53 -2.05 -12.96
N SER A 28 -6.71 -1.14 -13.49
CA SER A 28 -5.66 -0.47 -12.72
C SER A 28 -6.24 0.37 -11.60
N LYS A 29 -7.27 1.20 -11.90
CA LYS A 29 -8.00 1.94 -10.87
C LYS A 29 -8.72 1.02 -9.88
N ARG A 30 -9.30 -0.09 -10.33
CA ARG A 30 -9.91 -1.08 -9.42
C ARG A 30 -8.88 -1.72 -8.50
N LYS A 31 -7.69 -2.09 -8.96
CA LYS A 31 -6.63 -2.59 -8.06
C LYS A 31 -6.21 -1.56 -6.99
N SER A 32 -6.30 -0.27 -7.32
CA SER A 32 -6.04 0.81 -6.36
C SER A 32 -7.27 1.21 -5.52
N ALA A 33 -8.48 0.81 -5.91
CA ALA A 33 -9.75 1.20 -5.27
C ALA A 33 -10.46 0.03 -4.57
N THR A 34 -10.13 -1.22 -4.88
CA THR A 34 -10.34 -2.35 -4.00
C THR A 34 -9.46 -2.08 -2.80
N GLY A 35 -10.07 -1.88 -1.62
CA GLY A 35 -9.33 -1.75 -0.37
C GLY A 35 -8.41 -2.95 -0.13
N LEU A 36 -7.80 -2.97 1.05
CA LEU A 36 -6.93 -4.06 1.47
C LEU A 36 -7.61 -5.42 1.23
N SER A 37 -6.89 -6.34 0.60
CA SER A 37 -7.33 -7.73 0.47
C SER A 37 -7.43 -8.36 1.88
N GLU A 38 -8.18 -9.45 2.05
CA GLU A 38 -8.23 -10.18 3.33
C GLU A 38 -6.82 -10.58 3.81
N GLU A 39 -5.92 -10.89 2.88
CA GLU A 39 -4.51 -11.17 3.16
C GLU A 39 -3.75 -9.94 3.68
N ASP A 40 -4.05 -8.76 3.14
CA ASP A 40 -3.44 -7.50 3.55
C ASP A 40 -3.94 -7.09 4.94
N TYR A 41 -5.23 -7.30 5.23
CA TYR A 41 -5.79 -7.11 6.56
C TYR A 41 -5.14 -8.05 7.59
N ALA A 42 -4.98 -9.33 7.25
CA ALA A 42 -4.30 -10.29 8.13
C ALA A 42 -2.83 -9.91 8.36
N ALA A 43 -2.13 -9.40 7.35
CA ALA A 43 -0.77 -8.91 7.48
C ALA A 43 -0.69 -7.68 8.40
N LEU A 44 -1.60 -6.72 8.24
CA LEU A 44 -1.69 -5.53 9.10
C LEU A 44 -2.01 -5.89 10.55
N GLN A 45 -2.93 -6.82 10.77
CA GLN A 45 -3.26 -7.30 12.11
C GLN A 45 -2.03 -7.89 12.81
N ARG A 46 -1.27 -8.74 12.12
CA ARG A 46 -0.02 -9.31 12.65
C ARG A 46 1.03 -8.23 12.96
N LEU A 47 1.13 -7.21 12.12
CA LEU A 47 2.04 -6.09 12.35
C LEU A 47 1.62 -5.26 13.57
N SER A 48 0.31 -5.04 13.75
CA SER A 48 -0.24 -4.35 14.91
C SER A 48 0.02 -5.11 16.21
N GLU A 49 -0.27 -6.42 16.23
CA GLU A 49 0.01 -7.30 17.38
C GLU A 49 1.51 -7.32 17.73
N LYS A 50 2.37 -7.36 16.70
CA LYS A 50 3.82 -7.29 16.89
C LYS A 50 4.25 -5.93 17.48
N ALA A 51 3.67 -4.84 17.00
CA ALA A 51 3.97 -3.50 17.52
C ALA A 51 3.58 -3.37 19.00
N GLU A 52 2.41 -3.88 19.38
CA GLU A 52 1.95 -3.91 20.78
C GLU A 52 2.90 -4.72 21.67
N SER A 53 3.30 -5.92 21.24
CA SER A 53 4.27 -6.75 21.96
C SER A 53 5.62 -6.04 22.14
N LEU A 54 6.10 -5.36 21.09
CA LEU A 54 7.35 -4.59 21.17
C LEU A 54 7.24 -3.42 22.13
N GLN A 55 6.11 -2.71 22.16
CA GLN A 55 5.88 -1.61 23.10
C GLN A 55 5.91 -2.09 24.56
N GLN A 56 5.29 -3.23 24.87
CA GLN A 56 5.35 -3.82 26.21
C GLN A 56 6.79 -4.18 26.62
N ARG A 57 7.56 -4.73 25.67
CA ARG A 57 8.98 -5.05 25.88
C ARG A 57 9.84 -3.81 26.10
N VAL A 58 9.63 -2.74 25.34
CA VAL A 58 10.31 -1.46 25.53
C VAL A 58 10.03 -0.92 26.92
N GLY A 59 8.77 -0.88 27.37
CA GLY A 59 8.45 -0.43 28.72
C GLY A 59 9.09 -1.29 29.82
N THR A 60 9.27 -2.59 29.57
CA THR A 60 10.00 -3.47 30.48
C THR A 60 11.49 -3.15 30.51
N LEU A 61 12.10 -2.94 29.34
CA LEU A 61 13.50 -2.53 29.23
C LEU A 61 13.76 -1.18 29.87
N GLU A 62 12.86 -0.21 29.67
CA GLU A 62 12.93 1.11 30.33
C GLU A 62 12.89 0.97 31.84
N ARG A 63 12.01 0.11 32.39
CA ARG A 63 11.95 -0.14 33.84
C ARG A 63 13.24 -0.78 34.38
N ILE A 64 13.83 -1.71 33.64
CA ILE A 64 15.11 -2.32 34.02
C ILE A 64 16.21 -1.26 33.96
N LEU A 65 16.25 -0.46 32.90
CA LEU A 65 17.26 0.55 32.68
C LEU A 65 17.15 1.71 33.69
N ASP A 66 15.93 2.07 34.10
CA ASP A 66 15.68 3.03 35.19
C ASP A 66 16.19 2.49 36.54
N ALA A 67 16.18 1.17 36.77
CA ALA A 67 16.70 0.53 37.98
C ALA A 67 18.23 0.36 37.96
N GLU A 68 18.81 -0.05 36.82
CA GLU A 68 20.23 -0.37 36.70
C GLU A 68 21.12 0.83 36.33
N ALA A 69 20.57 1.83 35.63
CA ALA A 69 21.34 2.96 35.11
C ALA A 69 20.56 4.28 35.23
N PRO A 70 20.26 4.80 36.43
CA PRO A 70 19.28 5.88 36.67
C PRO A 70 19.50 7.20 35.90
N ASN A 71 20.70 7.46 35.36
CA ASN A 71 21.02 8.65 34.57
C ASN A 71 21.03 8.42 33.04
N TRP A 72 20.62 7.24 32.56
CA TRP A 72 20.70 6.87 31.15
C TRP A 72 19.97 7.85 30.22
N ARG A 73 18.78 8.31 30.61
CA ARG A 73 17.97 9.26 29.80
C ARG A 73 18.74 10.55 29.51
N GLN A 74 19.45 11.08 30.50
CA GLN A 74 20.23 12.32 30.36
C GLN A 74 21.45 12.16 29.43
N ASN A 75 21.97 10.94 29.29
CA ASN A 75 23.13 10.64 28.47
C ASN A 75 22.78 10.40 26.99
N TYR A 76 21.54 10.04 26.67
CA TYR A 76 21.12 9.63 25.32
C TYR A 76 19.97 10.43 24.69
N GLU A 77 19.20 11.22 25.46
CA GLU A 77 18.15 12.12 24.91
C GLU A 77 18.68 13.51 24.50
N ARG A 78 20.00 13.69 24.31
CA ARG A 78 20.58 14.96 23.80
C ARG A 78 20.67 15.02 22.28
#